data_AF-F3FUX7-F1
#
_entry.id   AF-F3FUX7-F1
#
_cell.length_a   1.000
_cell.length_b   1.000
_cell.length_c   1.000
_cell.angle_alpha   90.00
_cell.angle_beta   90.00
_cell.angle_gamma   90.00
#
_symmetry.space_group_name_H-M   'P 1'
#
loop_
_entity.id
_entity.type
_entity.pdbx_description
1 polymer ?
#
loop_
_entity_poly.entity_id
_entity_poly.type
_entity_poly.pdbx_seq_one_letter_code
_entity_poly.pdbx_strand_id
1 'polypeptide(L)'
;QTVKVSNGYEATPLAVHLRSNSCNDDASLHLVHHRAWIEDDEASAIAGRLLHILEQGLENPALKIQDFQLSAPAEQLQLQVWNQTESVAGDEQLIHRRIEQQARTRPYAVAAIFQGQHLTYAQLNRQANALAQRLIYQGVCPDDRVAIVSRRGLET
;
A
#
# COMPACT_ATOMS: atom_id res chain seq x y z
N GLN A 1 -0.20 -41.88 -11.03
CA GLN A 1 0.77 -42.37 -12.02
C GLN A 1 1.93 -41.38 -12.05
N THR A 2 3.14 -41.78 -11.66
CA THR A 2 4.29 -40.87 -11.54
C THR A 2 4.91 -40.65 -12.91
N VAL A 3 4.66 -39.49 -13.50
CA VAL A 3 5.25 -39.10 -14.78
C VAL A 3 6.56 -38.40 -14.45
N LYS A 4 7.69 -38.93 -14.91
CA LYS A 4 8.97 -38.23 -14.82
C LYS A 4 8.91 -37.04 -15.78
N VAL A 5 8.63 -35.85 -15.26
CA VAL A 5 8.48 -34.63 -16.08
C VAL A 5 9.81 -33.88 -16.22
N SER A 6 10.78 -34.12 -15.34
CA SER A 6 12.06 -33.41 -15.34
C SER A 6 13.27 -34.32 -15.57
N ASN A 7 14.18 -33.84 -16.43
CA ASN A 7 15.49 -34.45 -16.65
C ASN A 7 16.62 -33.69 -15.92
N GLY A 8 16.31 -32.63 -15.16
CA GLY A 8 17.31 -31.81 -14.44
C GLY A 8 18.12 -30.84 -15.30
N TYR A 9 17.76 -30.68 -16.58
CA TYR A 9 18.42 -29.78 -17.55
C TYR A 9 17.42 -28.82 -18.22
N GLU A 10 16.34 -28.46 -17.53
CA GLU A 10 15.38 -27.49 -18.07
C GLU A 10 16.05 -26.12 -18.19
N ALA A 11 16.00 -25.55 -19.39
CA ALA A 11 16.56 -24.23 -19.68
C ALA A 11 15.75 -23.09 -19.05
N THR A 12 14.48 -23.36 -18.69
CA THR A 12 13.56 -22.37 -18.12
C THR A 12 13.33 -22.63 -16.63
N PRO A 13 13.21 -21.57 -15.81
CA PRO A 13 12.96 -21.67 -14.36
C PRO A 13 11.60 -22.29 -14.03
N LEU A 14 10.69 -22.30 -15.01
CA LEU A 14 9.32 -22.78 -14.94
C LEU A 14 8.96 -23.47 -16.25
N ALA A 15 8.31 -24.62 -16.16
CA ALA A 15 7.68 -25.33 -17.26
C ALA A 15 6.26 -25.72 -16.87
N VAL A 16 5.31 -25.51 -17.80
CA VAL A 16 3.89 -25.80 -17.61
C VAL A 16 3.45 -26.77 -18.69
N HIS A 17 2.87 -27.90 -18.28
CA HIS A 17 2.35 -28.92 -19.19
C HIS A 17 0.87 -29.15 -18.93
N LEU A 18 0.04 -28.88 -19.93
CA LEU A 18 -1.37 -29.29 -19.93
C LEU A 18 -1.49 -30.58 -20.74
N ARG A 19 -2.08 -31.61 -20.12
CA ARG A 19 -2.31 -32.91 -20.76
C ARG A 19 -3.79 -33.22 -20.68
N SER A 20 -4.43 -33.43 -21.81
CA SER A 20 -5.81 -33.91 -21.91
C SER A 20 -5.80 -35.35 -22.40
N ASN A 21 -6.64 -36.20 -21.80
CA ASN A 21 -6.85 -37.57 -22.25
C ASN A 21 -8.29 -37.70 -22.77
N SER A 22 -8.43 -37.72 -24.10
CA SER A 22 -9.72 -37.80 -24.78
C SER A 22 -10.45 -39.14 -24.57
N CYS A 23 -9.78 -40.17 -24.04
CA CYS A 23 -10.40 -41.47 -23.79
C CYS A 23 -11.12 -41.55 -22.44
N ASN A 24 -10.77 -40.68 -21.48
CA ASN A 24 -11.41 -40.67 -20.15
C ASN A 24 -11.91 -39.27 -19.72
N ASP A 25 -11.84 -38.29 -20.62
CA ASP A 25 -12.25 -36.89 -20.40
C ASP A 25 -11.50 -36.19 -19.23
N ASP A 26 -10.33 -36.71 -18.84
CA ASP A 26 -9.50 -36.08 -17.83
C ASP A 26 -8.51 -35.08 -18.45
N ALA A 27 -8.33 -33.94 -17.79
CA ALA A 27 -7.25 -33.01 -18.05
C ALA A 27 -6.39 -32.83 -16.79
N SER A 28 -5.06 -32.85 -16.96
CA SER A 28 -4.10 -32.62 -15.88
C SER A 28 -3.13 -31.50 -16.23
N LEU A 29 -2.93 -30.59 -15.28
CA LEU A 29 -1.92 -29.54 -15.33
C LEU A 29 -0.72 -29.96 -14.48
N HIS A 30 0.46 -29.99 -15.09
CA HIS A 30 1.72 -30.23 -14.39
C HIS A 30 2.59 -28.98 -14.44
N LEU A 31 3.00 -28.51 -13.26
CA LEU A 31 3.94 -27.41 -13.11
C LEU A 31 5.27 -27.97 -12.62
N VAL A 32 6.36 -27.69 -13.34
CA VAL A 32 7.71 -28.02 -12.94
C VAL A 32 8.46 -26.71 -12.74
N HIS A 33 9.03 -26.50 -11.57
CA HIS A 33 9.74 -25.26 -11.25
C HIS A 33 11.07 -25.56 -10.59
N HIS A 34 12.01 -24.64 -10.76
CA HIS A 34 13.30 -24.71 -10.12
C HIS A 34 13.29 -23.92 -8.81
N ARG A 35 13.44 -24.63 -7.69
CA ARG A 35 13.40 -24.06 -6.32
C ARG A 35 14.46 -22.99 -6.01
N ALA A 36 15.50 -22.87 -6.84
CA ALA A 36 16.47 -21.79 -6.72
C ALA A 36 15.91 -20.41 -7.13
N TRP A 37 14.79 -20.39 -7.87
CA TRP A 37 14.20 -19.18 -8.45
C TRP A 37 12.72 -19.01 -8.16
N ILE A 38 11.99 -20.10 -7.92
CA ILE A 38 10.55 -20.08 -7.65
C ILE A 38 10.28 -21.02 -6.48
N GLU A 39 9.74 -20.45 -5.40
CA GLU A 39 9.35 -21.22 -4.21
C GLU A 39 8.09 -22.06 -4.48
N ASP A 40 7.82 -23.08 -3.66
CA ASP A 40 6.70 -23.99 -3.92
C ASP A 40 5.33 -23.29 -3.80
N ASP A 41 5.22 -22.31 -2.90
CA ASP A 41 4.03 -21.49 -2.72
C ASP A 41 3.81 -20.54 -3.90
N GLU A 42 4.87 -19.94 -4.43
CA GLU A 42 4.82 -19.14 -5.67
C GLU A 42 4.38 -20.00 -6.86
N ALA A 43 4.94 -21.20 -7.01
CA ALA A 43 4.55 -22.14 -8.05
C ALA A 43 3.07 -22.54 -7.92
N SER A 44 2.60 -22.81 -6.70
CA SER A 44 1.20 -23.10 -6.40
C SER A 44 0.28 -21.92 -6.74
N ALA A 45 0.69 -20.69 -6.40
CA ALA A 45 -0.06 -19.48 -6.74
C ALA A 45 -0.17 -19.29 -8.26
N ILE A 46 0.93 -19.49 -9.01
CA ILE A 46 0.91 -19.45 -10.49
C ILE A 46 -0.05 -20.50 -11.05
N ALA A 47 -0.02 -21.74 -10.53
CA ALA A 47 -0.96 -22.79 -10.95
C ALA A 47 -2.42 -22.40 -10.68
N GLY A 48 -2.70 -21.82 -9.51
CA GLY A 48 -4.03 -21.31 -9.16
C GLY A 48 -4.52 -20.21 -10.10
N ARG A 49 -3.65 -19.26 -10.47
CA ARG A 49 -3.99 -18.19 -11.44
C ARG A 49 -4.27 -18.75 -12.84
N LEU A 50 -3.47 -19.73 -13.29
CA LEU A 50 -3.69 -20.38 -14.59
C LEU A 50 -5.04 -21.11 -14.63
N LEU A 51 -5.36 -21.87 -13.57
CA LEU A 51 -6.66 -22.53 -13.45
C LEU A 51 -7.80 -21.51 -13.45
N HIS A 52 -7.66 -20.41 -12.70
CA HIS A 52 -8.66 -19.35 -12.65
C HIS A 52 -8.93 -18.70 -14.02
N ILE A 53 -7.90 -18.52 -14.85
CA ILE A 53 -8.06 -18.03 -16.23
C ILE A 53 -8.78 -19.07 -17.09
N LEU A 54 -8.43 -20.35 -16.97
CA LEU A 54 -9.10 -21.41 -17.72
C LEU A 54 -10.59 -21.50 -17.37
N GLU A 55 -10.92 -21.42 -16.08
CA GLU A 55 -12.30 -21.39 -15.60
C GLU A 55 -13.09 -20.23 -16.21
N GLN A 56 -12.55 -19.01 -16.20
CA GLN A 56 -13.18 -17.84 -16.82
C GLN A 56 -13.44 -18.03 -18.33
N GLY A 57 -12.51 -18.66 -19.04
CA GLY A 57 -12.66 -18.93 -20.47
C GLY A 57 -13.68 -20.03 -20.78
N LEU A 58 -13.82 -21.01 -19.88
CA LEU A 58 -14.83 -22.06 -19.98
C LEU A 58 -16.24 -21.51 -19.68
N GLU A 59 -16.36 -20.63 -18.70
CA GLU A 59 -17.63 -19.98 -18.34
C GLU A 59 -18.10 -18.98 -19.42
N ASN A 60 -17.16 -18.22 -20.01
CA ASN A 60 -17.46 -17.27 -21.07
C ASN A 60 -16.42 -17.34 -22.21
N PRO A 61 -16.66 -18.19 -23.22
CA PRO A 61 -15.75 -18.32 -24.37
C PRO A 61 -15.60 -17.05 -25.22
N ALA A 62 -16.54 -16.11 -25.12
CA ALA A 62 -16.50 -14.82 -25.82
C ALA A 62 -15.82 -13.72 -24.99
N LEU A 63 -15.29 -14.04 -23.81
CA LEU A 63 -14.56 -13.10 -22.96
C LEU A 63 -13.35 -12.56 -23.71
N LYS A 64 -13.20 -11.23 -23.73
CA LYS A 64 -12.05 -10.61 -24.38
C LYS A 64 -10.82 -10.84 -23.52
N ILE A 65 -9.65 -10.97 -24.15
CA ILE A 65 -8.36 -11.20 -23.46
C ILE A 65 -8.11 -10.18 -22.34
N GLN A 66 -8.46 -8.91 -22.56
CA GLN A 66 -8.32 -7.82 -21.59
C GLN A 66 -9.21 -7.95 -20.34
N ASP A 67 -10.28 -8.74 -20.41
CA ASP A 67 -11.29 -8.84 -19.36
C ASP A 67 -11.03 -10.06 -18.45
N PHE A 68 -10.02 -10.88 -18.76
CA PHE A 68 -9.59 -11.98 -17.88
C PHE A 68 -8.92 -11.45 -16.61
N GLN A 69 -9.38 -11.94 -15.47
CA GLN A 69 -8.79 -11.65 -14.17
C GLN A 69 -7.68 -12.67 -13.88
N LEU A 70 -6.43 -12.20 -13.81
CA LEU A 70 -5.29 -13.07 -13.49
C LEU A 70 -5.26 -13.44 -12.00
N SER A 71 -5.58 -12.50 -11.11
CA SER A 71 -5.54 -12.71 -9.67
C SER A 71 -6.62 -13.70 -9.24
N ALA A 72 -6.21 -14.79 -8.59
CA ALA A 72 -7.14 -15.78 -8.09
C ALA A 72 -7.98 -15.21 -6.94
N PRO A 73 -9.19 -15.76 -6.66
CA PRO A 73 -10.08 -15.23 -5.61
C PRO A 73 -9.43 -15.09 -4.23
N ALA A 74 -8.55 -16.01 -3.83
CA ALA A 74 -7.82 -15.94 -2.57
C ALA A 74 -6.87 -14.72 -2.51
N GLU A 75 -6.22 -14.39 -3.63
CA GLU A 75 -5.33 -13.24 -3.75
C GLU A 75 -6.11 -11.93 -3.72
N GLN A 76 -7.28 -11.90 -4.36
CA GLN A 76 -8.19 -10.74 -4.30
C GLN A 76 -8.65 -10.47 -2.86
N LEU A 77 -8.99 -11.51 -2.09
CA LEU A 77 -9.34 -11.37 -0.67
C LEU A 77 -8.16 -10.85 0.15
N GLN A 78 -6.95 -11.35 -0.11
CA GLN A 78 -5.74 -10.88 0.56
C GLN A 78 -5.44 -9.42 0.25
N LEU A 79 -5.60 -8.99 -1.00
CA LEU A 79 -5.47 -7.59 -1.40
C LEU A 79 -6.51 -6.71 -0.71
N GLN A 80 -7.75 -7.19 -0.55
CA GLN A 80 -8.77 -6.46 0.21
C GLN A 80 -8.34 -6.29 1.66
N VAL A 81 -7.85 -7.33 2.31
CA VAL A 81 -7.35 -7.28 3.70
C VAL A 81 -6.20 -6.29 3.84
N TRP A 82 -5.24 -6.30 2.93
CA TRP A 82 -4.12 -5.34 2.94
C TRP A 82 -4.56 -3.90 2.75
N ASN A 83 -5.62 -3.67 1.97
CA ASN A 83 -6.19 -2.35 1.70
C ASN A 83 -7.25 -1.91 2.72
N GLN A 84 -7.48 -2.66 3.81
CA GLN A 84 -8.35 -2.25 4.92
C GLN A 84 -7.66 -1.17 5.79
N THR A 85 -7.33 -0.03 5.18
CA THR A 85 -6.71 1.12 5.84
C THR A 85 -7.72 2.21 6.20
N GLU A 86 -9.01 1.97 5.94
CA GLU A 86 -10.08 2.86 6.37
C GLU A 86 -10.11 2.93 7.90
N SER A 87 -9.56 4.03 8.41
CA SER A 87 -9.83 4.47 9.77
C SER A 87 -10.93 5.51 9.68
N VAL A 88 -11.90 5.47 10.60
CA VAL A 88 -12.81 6.59 10.80
C VAL A 88 -11.92 7.77 11.18
N ALA A 89 -11.59 8.61 10.20
CA ALA A 89 -10.89 9.85 10.43
C ALA A 89 -11.80 10.68 11.33
N GLY A 90 -11.56 10.61 12.64
CA GLY A 90 -12.23 11.48 13.58
C GLY A 90 -12.02 12.91 13.11
N ASP A 91 -13.12 13.68 13.15
CA ASP A 91 -13.24 15.10 12.77
C ASP A 91 -11.87 15.69 12.39
N GLU A 92 -11.59 15.79 11.08
CA GLU A 92 -10.28 16.15 10.52
C GLU A 92 -9.91 17.60 10.86
N GLN A 93 -9.64 17.84 12.14
CA GLN A 93 -9.22 19.13 12.61
C GLN A 93 -7.83 19.40 12.07
N LEU A 94 -7.72 20.52 11.34
CA LEU A 94 -6.47 21.09 10.87
C LEU A 94 -5.45 21.08 12.01
N ILE A 95 -4.19 20.76 11.72
CA ILE A 95 -3.14 20.58 12.74
C ILE A 95 -3.06 21.80 13.68
N HIS A 96 -3.16 23.02 13.14
CA HIS A 96 -3.14 24.23 13.94
C HIS A 96 -4.32 24.34 14.92
N ARG A 97 -5.51 23.81 14.59
CA ARG A 97 -6.67 23.78 15.51
C ARG A 97 -6.45 22.85 16.69
N ARG A 98 -5.78 21.71 16.48
CA ARG A 98 -5.39 20.81 17.57
C ARG A 98 -4.42 21.49 18.54
N ILE A 99 -3.49 22.30 18.02
CA ILE A 99 -2.57 23.11 18.83
C ILE A 99 -3.31 24.22 19.58
N GLU A 100 -4.23 24.94 18.93
CA GLU A 100 -5.07 25.96 19.56
C GLU A 100 -5.90 25.38 20.71
N GLN A 101 -6.50 24.19 20.51
CA GLN A 101 -7.26 23.51 21.55
C GLN A 101 -6.36 23.19 22.74
N GLN A 102 -5.17 22.64 22.52
CA GLN A 102 -4.23 22.34 23.59
C GLN A 102 -3.73 23.62 24.30
N ALA A 103 -3.57 24.73 23.58
CA ALA A 103 -3.25 26.04 24.18
C ALA A 103 -4.37 26.58 25.07
N ARG A 104 -5.64 26.25 24.77
CA ARG A 104 -6.80 26.59 25.62
C ARG A 104 -6.92 25.66 26.83
N THR A 105 -6.78 24.36 26.62
CA THR A 105 -7.00 23.34 27.66
C THR A 105 -5.81 23.25 28.63
N ARG A 106 -4.58 23.39 28.13
CA ARG A 106 -3.34 23.19 28.90
C ARG A 106 -2.28 24.27 28.56
N PRO A 107 -2.57 25.55 28.83
CA PRO A 107 -1.74 26.68 28.39
C PRO A 107 -0.28 26.64 28.89
N TYR A 108 -0.07 26.15 30.12
CA TYR A 108 1.24 26.11 30.77
C TYR A 108 2.01 24.80 30.52
N ALA A 109 1.40 23.83 29.81
CA ALA A 109 2.12 22.62 29.45
C ALA A 109 3.21 22.92 28.41
N VAL A 110 4.34 22.24 28.54
CA VAL A 110 5.46 22.36 27.60
C VAL A 110 5.06 21.76 26.25
N ALA A 111 5.21 22.54 25.19
CA ALA A 111 4.95 22.15 23.80
C ALA A 111 6.24 21.75 23.07
N ALA A 112 7.34 22.46 23.33
CA ALA A 112 8.64 22.19 22.72
C ALA A 112 9.80 22.49 23.69
N ILE A 113 10.91 21.79 23.53
CA ILE A 113 12.16 21.98 24.30
C ILE A 113 13.34 21.97 23.33
N PHE A 114 14.25 22.92 23.50
CA PHE A 114 15.51 22.96 22.76
C PHE A 114 16.61 23.52 23.65
N GLN A 115 17.73 22.77 23.80
CA GLN A 115 18.90 23.19 24.57
C GLN A 115 18.57 23.76 25.97
N GLY A 116 17.67 23.11 26.71
CA GLY A 116 17.25 23.53 28.06
C GLY A 116 16.24 24.68 28.11
N GLN A 117 15.95 25.32 26.98
CA GLN A 117 14.84 26.25 26.86
C GLN A 117 13.55 25.48 26.55
N HIS A 118 12.42 25.98 27.05
CA HIS A 118 11.12 25.38 26.82
C HIS A 118 10.12 26.44 26.36
N LEU A 119 9.13 25.99 25.61
CA LEU A 119 8.07 26.82 25.07
C LEU A 119 6.73 26.16 25.40
N THR A 120 5.83 26.91 26.04
CA THR A 120 4.52 26.39 26.43
C THR A 120 3.52 26.45 25.27
N TYR A 121 2.44 25.68 25.32
CA TYR A 121 1.40 25.74 24.29
C TYR A 121 0.82 27.15 24.11
N ALA A 122 0.65 27.91 25.20
CA ALA A 122 0.20 29.30 25.10
C ALA A 122 1.22 30.21 24.40
N GLN A 123 2.52 30.03 24.66
CA GLN A 123 3.58 30.79 23.99
C GLN A 123 3.67 30.43 22.51
N LEU A 124 3.57 29.14 22.17
CA LEU A 124 3.62 28.64 20.79
C LEU A 124 2.50 29.24 19.97
N ASN A 125 1.28 29.12 20.47
CA ASN A 125 0.09 29.61 19.79
C ASN A 125 0.15 31.13 19.58
N ARG A 126 0.68 31.89 20.55
CA ARG A 126 0.85 33.34 20.42
C ARG A 126 1.87 33.70 19.33
N GLN A 127 3.02 33.04 19.32
CA GLN A 127 4.06 33.30 18.32
C GLN A 127 3.60 32.91 16.91
N ALA A 128 2.96 31.74 16.78
CA ALA A 128 2.38 31.28 15.51
C ALA A 128 1.32 32.25 14.97
N ASN A 129 0.41 32.73 15.82
CA ASN A 129 -0.62 33.68 15.40
C ASN A 129 -0.05 35.04 14.98
N ALA A 130 0.99 35.52 15.67
CA ALA A 130 1.67 36.75 15.29
C ALA A 130 2.38 36.61 13.93
N LEU A 131 2.99 35.45 13.66
CA LEU A 131 3.59 35.16 12.35
C LEU A 131 2.52 35.05 11.26
N ALA A 132 1.42 34.34 11.52
CA ALA A 132 0.31 34.20 10.57
C ALA A 132 -0.28 35.56 10.17
N GLN A 133 -0.50 36.45 11.13
CA GLN A 133 -0.97 37.82 10.85
C GLN A 133 0.00 38.61 9.97
N ARG A 134 1.32 38.47 10.18
CA ARG A 134 2.33 39.13 9.35
C ARG A 134 2.32 38.59 7.91
N LEU A 135 2.21 37.27 7.74
CA LEU A 135 2.13 36.63 6.43
C LEU A 135 0.87 37.07 5.67
N ILE A 136 -0.28 37.12 6.35
CA ILE A 136 -1.53 37.63 5.77
C ILE A 136 -1.37 39.10 5.35
N TYR A 137 -0.73 39.94 6.16
CA TYR A 137 -0.47 41.34 5.82
C TYR A 137 0.48 41.49 4.61
N GLN A 138 1.37 40.53 4.40
CA GLN A 138 2.25 40.46 3.22
C GLN A 138 1.53 39.92 1.97
N GLY A 139 0.25 39.55 2.07
CA GLY A 139 -0.56 39.09 0.96
C GLY A 139 -0.58 37.57 0.75
N VAL A 140 -0.04 36.79 1.69
CA VAL A 140 -0.04 35.31 1.60
C VAL A 140 -1.47 34.78 1.70
N CYS A 141 -1.82 33.92 0.75
CA CYS A 141 -3.11 33.26 0.61
C CYS A 141 -2.97 31.72 0.68
N PRO A 142 -4.08 30.98 0.85
CA PRO A 142 -4.06 29.52 0.71
C PRO A 142 -3.42 29.10 -0.61
N ASP A 143 -2.71 27.97 -0.61
CA ASP A 143 -1.92 27.42 -1.72
C ASP A 143 -0.65 28.21 -2.14
N ASP A 144 -0.36 29.35 -1.49
CA ASP A 144 0.90 30.05 -1.69
C ASP A 144 2.09 29.30 -1.07
N ARG A 145 3.25 29.45 -1.70
CA ARG A 145 4.51 28.83 -1.25
C ARG A 145 5.33 29.83 -0.44
N VAL A 146 5.55 29.52 0.83
CA VAL A 146 6.42 30.31 1.73
C VAL A 146 7.70 29.53 2.02
N ALA A 147 8.86 30.08 1.64
CA ALA A 147 10.16 29.46 1.94
C ALA A 147 10.54 29.70 3.41
N ILE A 148 10.96 28.64 4.10
CA ILE A 148 11.45 28.71 5.49
C ILE A 148 12.97 28.49 5.48
N VAL A 149 13.72 29.50 5.90
CA VAL A 149 15.18 29.42 6.08
C VAL A 149 15.49 29.76 7.52
N SER A 150 15.74 28.73 8.33
CA SER A 150 16.06 28.88 9.75
C SER A 150 17.02 27.78 10.20
N ARG A 151 17.75 28.03 11.30
CA ARG A 151 18.53 27.00 11.98
C ARG A 151 17.62 26.34 13.02
N ARG A 152 17.74 25.02 13.20
CA ARG A 152 16.98 24.28 14.23
C ARG A 152 17.03 24.99 15.57
N GLY A 153 15.86 25.33 16.09
CA GLY A 153 15.64 25.97 17.38
C GLY A 153 14.16 26.10 17.67
N LEU A 154 13.78 26.80 18.75
CA LEU A 154 12.38 27.04 19.10
C LEU A 154 11.66 27.99 18.12
N GLU A 155 12.41 28.67 17.25
CA GLU A 155 11.90 29.59 16.23
C GLU A 155 11.82 28.97 14.82
N THR A 156 12.13 27.67 14.67
CA THR A 156 11.98 26.92 13.40
C THR A 156 10.61 26.30 13.31
#